data_AF-A0A9E3G3V8-F1
#
_entry.id   AF-A0A9E3G3V8-F1
#
_cell.length_a   1.000
_cell.length_b   1.000
_cell.length_c   1.000
_cell.angle_alpha   90.00
_cell.angle_beta   90.00
_cell.angle_gamma   90.00
#
_symmetry.space_group_name_H-M   'P 1'
#
loop_
_entity.id
_entity.type
_entity.pdbx_description
1 polymer ?
#
loop_
_entity_poly.entity_id
_entity_poly.type
_entity_poly.pdbx_seq_one_letter_code
_entity_poly.pdbx_strand_id
1 'polypeptide(L)'
;MQRRPQPGKRLFDVALALPAAVLLSPLMGITAVLVATGVGSPIFFRQRRPGLLGQPFTILKFRTMTNARDADGNLKPDADRMPPIGRLVRAASLDELPQLWNVIRGEMSLVGPRPLLMEYLPHYTAEQNRRHSVPPGITGWAQVNGRNVTVFSARLKLDLWYVDHWTLWLDVKILASTFVKVLRSSGFKLAQPLDEVDDIGLHPDTRKKVGAAPANSHPT
;
A
#
# COMPACT_ATOMS: atom_id res chain seq x y z
N MET A 1 -2.07 25.73 -0.92
CA MET A 1 -3.09 25.63 0.16
C MET A 1 -3.19 24.18 0.60
N GLN A 2 -2.86 23.84 1.85
CA GLN A 2 -3.18 22.53 2.43
C GLN A 2 -4.66 22.55 2.82
N ARG A 3 -5.52 21.75 2.16
CA ARG A 3 -6.91 21.60 2.60
C ARG A 3 -6.92 20.99 4.00
N ARG A 4 -7.65 21.62 4.93
CA ARG A 4 -7.90 21.04 6.26
C ARG A 4 -8.64 19.70 6.09
N PRO A 5 -8.32 18.66 6.87
CA PRO A 5 -9.12 17.44 6.87
C PRO A 5 -10.57 17.82 7.19
N GLN A 6 -11.51 17.47 6.31
CA GLN A 6 -12.91 17.81 6.52
C GLN A 6 -13.41 17.05 7.76
N PRO A 7 -14.16 17.72 8.65
CA PRO A 7 -14.78 17.06 9.79
C PRO A 7 -15.71 15.97 9.27
N GLY A 8 -15.40 14.71 9.60
CA GLY A 8 -16.22 13.55 9.22
C GLY A 8 -15.51 12.41 8.50
N LYS A 9 -14.33 12.64 7.87
CA LYS A 9 -13.58 11.55 7.21
C LYS A 9 -13.32 10.38 8.15
N ARG A 10 -12.86 10.70 9.36
CA ARG A 10 -12.54 9.72 10.38
C ARG A 10 -13.75 8.89 10.79
N LEU A 11 -14.89 9.54 11.01
CA LEU A 11 -16.14 8.88 11.36
C LEU A 11 -16.60 7.98 10.23
N PHE A 12 -16.56 8.47 8.98
CA PHE A 12 -16.88 7.69 7.78
C PHE A 12 -16.00 6.44 7.66
N ASP A 13 -14.68 6.58 7.81
CA ASP A 13 -13.73 5.46 7.74
C ASP A 13 -14.04 4.39 8.79
N VAL A 14 -14.27 4.78 10.05
CA VAL A 14 -14.57 3.84 11.12
C VAL A 14 -15.96 3.20 10.95
N ALA A 15 -16.97 4.00 10.59
CA ALA A 15 -18.34 3.54 10.38
C ALA A 15 -18.46 2.48 9.28
N LEU A 16 -17.58 2.51 8.28
CA LEU A 16 -17.52 1.49 7.23
C LEU A 16 -16.53 0.36 7.56
N ALA A 17 -15.35 0.68 8.11
CA ALA A 17 -14.32 -0.32 8.37
C ALA A 17 -14.70 -1.30 9.50
N LEU A 18 -15.40 -0.83 10.54
CA LEU A 18 -15.76 -1.67 11.67
C LEU A 18 -16.79 -2.76 11.29
N PRO A 19 -17.94 -2.43 10.64
CA PRO A 19 -18.85 -3.46 10.15
C PRO A 19 -18.18 -4.38 9.11
N ALA A 20 -17.36 -3.82 8.21
CA ALA A 20 -16.64 -4.63 7.23
C ALA A 20 -15.69 -5.64 7.91
N ALA A 21 -14.97 -5.23 8.97
CA ALA A 21 -14.08 -6.12 9.71
C ALA A 21 -14.85 -7.26 10.40
N VAL A 22 -16.03 -6.97 10.96
CA VAL A 22 -16.90 -7.99 11.57
C VAL A 22 -17.44 -8.95 10.51
N LEU A 23 -18.02 -8.43 9.43
CA LEU A 23 -18.60 -9.22 8.35
C LEU A 23 -17.57 -10.08 7.62
N LEU A 24 -16.36 -9.57 7.42
CA LEU A 24 -15.27 -10.27 6.74
C LEU A 24 -14.43 -11.15 7.68
N SER A 25 -14.68 -11.11 8.99
CA SER A 25 -13.91 -11.88 9.96
C SER A 25 -13.88 -13.40 9.70
N PRO A 26 -14.97 -14.08 9.23
CA PRO A 26 -14.89 -15.50 8.90
C PRO A 26 -13.94 -15.77 7.72
N LEU A 27 -13.99 -14.91 6.70
CA LEU A 27 -13.10 -14.99 5.53
C LEU A 27 -11.64 -14.72 5.92
N MET A 28 -11.41 -13.77 6.83
CA MET A 28 -10.08 -13.52 7.39
C MET A 28 -9.57 -14.73 8.19
N GLY A 29 -10.44 -15.42 8.93
CA GLY A 29 -10.10 -16.68 9.63
C GLY A 29 -9.69 -17.78 8.66
N ILE A 30 -10.45 -18.00 7.59
CA ILE A 30 -10.10 -18.96 6.51
C ILE A 30 -8.76 -18.59 5.87
N THR A 31 -8.57 -17.31 5.54
CA THR A 31 -7.33 -16.80 4.94
C THR A 31 -6.13 -17.01 5.88
N ALA A 32 -6.32 -16.80 7.19
CA ALA A 32 -5.28 -17.03 8.19
C ALA A 32 -4.84 -18.50 8.22
N VAL A 33 -5.77 -19.45 8.15
CA VAL A 33 -5.48 -20.89 8.07
C VAL A 33 -4.73 -21.22 6.78
N LEU A 34 -5.20 -20.73 5.63
CA LEU A 34 -4.54 -20.94 4.33
C LEU A 34 -3.09 -20.41 4.32
N VAL A 35 -2.87 -19.25 4.92
CA VAL A 35 -1.52 -18.66 5.06
C VAL A 35 -0.67 -19.48 6.01
N ALA A 36 -1.22 -19.91 7.15
CA ALA A 36 -0.50 -20.72 8.13
C ALA A 36 -0.03 -22.06 7.54
N THR A 37 -0.88 -22.72 6.76
CA THR A 37 -0.57 -24.05 6.18
C THR A 37 0.24 -23.98 4.89
N GLY A 38 0.01 -22.97 4.03
CA GLY A 38 0.66 -22.91 2.72
C GLY A 38 1.80 -21.89 2.59
N VAL A 39 1.95 -20.93 3.52
CA VAL A 39 3.11 -20.02 3.58
C VAL A 39 3.92 -20.24 4.86
N GLY A 40 3.27 -20.55 5.99
CA GLY A 40 3.89 -20.81 7.29
C GLY A 40 3.73 -19.67 8.30
N SER A 41 4.45 -19.77 9.43
CA SER A 41 4.45 -18.77 10.51
C SER A 41 5.58 -17.73 10.33
N PRO A 42 5.36 -16.44 10.69
CA PRO A 42 4.10 -15.83 11.13
C PRO A 42 3.06 -15.64 10.02
N ILE A 43 1.77 -15.65 10.43
CA ILE A 43 0.60 -15.44 9.55
C ILE A 43 0.53 -14.00 9.03
N PHE A 44 0.88 -13.04 9.89
CA PHE A 44 0.85 -11.63 9.53
C PHE A 44 2.21 -11.14 9.08
N PHE A 45 2.21 -10.36 8.00
CA PHE A 45 3.31 -9.50 7.62
C PHE A 45 3.12 -8.12 8.27
N ARG A 46 4.22 -7.61 8.84
CA ARG A 46 4.27 -6.31 9.52
C ARG A 46 5.46 -5.52 8.99
N GLN A 47 5.23 -4.26 8.63
CA GLN A 47 6.30 -3.37 8.15
C GLN A 47 6.03 -1.92 8.56
N ARG A 48 7.08 -1.18 8.91
CA ARG A 48 6.96 0.26 9.13
C ARG A 48 6.72 0.99 7.81
N ARG A 49 5.74 1.89 7.80
CA ARG A 49 5.34 2.69 6.65
C ARG A 49 5.08 4.14 7.08
N PRO A 50 5.26 5.12 6.18
CA PRO A 50 4.96 6.51 6.46
C PRO A 50 3.44 6.72 6.51
N GLY A 51 2.98 7.31 7.60
CA GLY A 51 1.58 7.68 7.84
C GLY A 51 1.31 9.16 7.59
N LEU A 52 0.31 9.68 8.29
CA LEU A 52 -0.01 11.11 8.29
C LEU A 52 1.22 11.92 8.73
N LEU A 53 1.56 12.95 7.97
CA LEU A 53 2.75 13.80 8.12
C LEU A 53 4.06 13.00 8.17
N GLY A 54 4.09 11.83 7.53
CA GLY A 54 5.26 10.95 7.52
C GLY A 54 5.46 10.16 8.83
N GLN A 55 4.56 10.29 9.81
CA GLN A 55 4.68 9.59 11.08
C GLN A 55 4.64 8.07 10.88
N PRO A 56 5.63 7.30 11.36
CA PRO A 56 5.69 5.87 11.09
C PRO A 56 4.56 5.10 11.78
N PHE A 57 3.91 4.20 11.05
CA PHE A 57 2.98 3.21 11.61
C PHE A 57 3.32 1.80 11.12
N THR A 58 2.77 0.77 11.75
CA THR A 58 2.99 -0.62 11.33
C THR A 58 1.83 -1.09 10.47
N ILE A 59 2.04 -1.25 9.17
CA ILE A 59 1.03 -1.82 8.28
C ILE A 59 0.85 -3.31 8.57
N LEU A 60 -0.40 -3.77 8.61
CA LEU A 60 -0.74 -5.16 8.84
C LEU A 60 -1.26 -5.80 7.54
N LYS A 61 -0.69 -6.93 7.14
CA LYS A 61 -1.16 -7.73 6.00
C LYS A 61 -1.11 -9.21 6.32
N PHE A 62 -1.80 -10.04 5.56
CA PHE A 62 -1.47 -11.46 5.55
C PHE A 62 -0.13 -11.67 4.83
N ARG A 63 0.67 -12.58 5.35
CA ARG A 63 1.93 -12.96 4.72
C ARG A 63 1.63 -13.82 3.49
N THR A 64 2.11 -13.39 2.33
CA THR A 64 1.94 -14.15 1.08
C THR A 64 3.25 -14.72 0.56
N MET A 65 4.39 -14.34 1.16
CA MET A 65 5.73 -14.73 0.71
C MET A 65 6.44 -15.53 1.79
N THR A 66 7.25 -16.51 1.37
CA THR A 66 8.14 -17.27 2.24
C THR A 66 9.43 -16.49 2.53
N ASN A 67 10.22 -17.00 3.47
CA ASN A 67 11.57 -16.49 3.76
C ASN A 67 12.64 -17.35 3.08
N ALA A 68 12.33 -17.95 1.92
CA ALA A 68 13.30 -18.78 1.20
C ALA A 68 14.55 -17.96 0.86
N ARG A 69 15.70 -18.56 1.13
CA ARG A 69 17.04 -17.99 0.87
C ARG A 69 17.79 -18.85 -0.16
N ASP A 70 18.73 -18.23 -0.85
CA ASP A 70 19.69 -18.93 -1.71
C ASP A 70 20.85 -19.54 -0.90
N ALA A 71 21.81 -20.14 -1.59
CA ALA A 71 22.96 -20.78 -0.98
C ALA A 71 23.86 -19.80 -0.21
N ASP A 72 23.87 -18.52 -0.62
CA ASP A 72 24.65 -17.45 -0.01
C ASP A 72 23.92 -16.82 1.19
N GLY A 73 22.72 -17.32 1.52
CA GLY A 73 21.91 -16.82 2.61
C GLY A 73 21.14 -15.54 2.27
N ASN A 74 21.14 -15.08 1.02
CA ASN A 74 20.33 -13.94 0.59
C ASN A 74 18.89 -14.37 0.35
N LEU A 75 17.93 -13.44 0.53
CA LEU A 75 16.54 -13.74 0.20
C LEU A 75 16.41 -13.96 -1.31
N LYS A 76 15.72 -15.05 -1.69
CA LYS A 76 15.44 -15.31 -3.10
C LYS A 76 14.61 -14.18 -3.73
N PRO A 77 14.59 -14.07 -5.07
CA PRO A 77 13.70 -13.17 -5.77
C PRO A 77 12.23 -13.35 -5.36
N ASP A 78 11.46 -12.26 -5.46
CA ASP A 78 10.05 -12.24 -5.04
C ASP A 78 9.19 -13.31 -5.74
N ALA A 79 9.49 -13.60 -7.01
CA ALA A 79 8.82 -14.63 -7.80
C ALA A 79 8.98 -16.04 -7.20
N ASP A 80 10.17 -16.35 -6.68
CA ASP A 80 10.52 -17.66 -6.10
C ASP A 80 10.04 -17.81 -4.65
N ARG A 81 9.71 -16.69 -4.01
CA ARG A 81 9.22 -16.65 -2.63
C ARG A 81 7.71 -16.67 -2.53
N MET A 82 6.98 -16.64 -3.64
CA MET A 82 5.52 -16.56 -3.67
C MET A 82 4.89 -17.92 -4.00
N PRO A 83 4.48 -18.73 -2.99
CA PRO A 83 3.82 -20.02 -3.25
C PRO A 83 2.44 -19.81 -3.91
N PRO A 84 1.85 -20.86 -4.51
CA PRO A 84 0.52 -20.78 -5.14
C PRO A 84 -0.55 -20.18 -4.23
N ILE A 85 -0.55 -20.54 -2.95
CA ILE A 85 -1.50 -19.96 -1.99
C ILE A 85 -1.28 -18.46 -1.80
N GLY A 86 -0.03 -18.00 -1.77
CA GLY A 86 0.32 -16.60 -1.65
C GLY A 86 -0.15 -15.81 -2.87
N ARG A 87 -0.02 -16.40 -4.06
CA ARG A 87 -0.56 -15.84 -5.31
C ARG A 87 -2.08 -15.74 -5.27
N LEU A 88 -2.79 -16.77 -4.80
CA LEU A 88 -4.25 -16.75 -4.66
C LEU A 88 -4.71 -15.65 -3.71
N VAL A 89 -4.12 -15.58 -2.52
CA VAL A 89 -4.46 -14.57 -1.49
C VAL A 89 -4.25 -13.15 -2.03
N ARG A 90 -3.14 -12.89 -2.75
CA ARG A 90 -2.92 -11.59 -3.42
C ARG A 90 -3.89 -11.31 -4.57
N ALA A 91 -4.15 -12.31 -5.42
CA ALA A 91 -5.02 -12.14 -6.57
C ALA A 91 -6.45 -11.76 -6.15
N ALA A 92 -6.92 -12.33 -5.05
CA ALA A 92 -8.20 -12.02 -4.42
C ALA A 92 -8.16 -10.78 -3.50
N SER A 93 -7.01 -10.07 -3.40
CA SER A 93 -6.79 -8.92 -2.51
C SER A 93 -7.06 -9.21 -1.02
N LEU A 94 -7.03 -10.50 -0.63
CA LEU A 94 -7.30 -10.92 0.73
C LEU A 94 -6.16 -10.53 1.67
N ASP A 95 -4.93 -10.35 1.15
CA ASP A 95 -3.77 -9.97 1.95
C ASP A 95 -3.89 -8.60 2.59
N GLU A 96 -4.75 -7.72 2.06
CA GLU A 96 -4.94 -6.37 2.55
C GLU A 96 -6.03 -6.23 3.62
N LEU A 97 -6.88 -7.25 3.82
CA LEU A 97 -7.97 -7.22 4.80
C LEU A 97 -7.53 -6.85 6.24
N PRO A 98 -6.37 -7.32 6.75
CA PRO A 98 -5.91 -6.93 8.08
C PRO A 98 -5.67 -5.41 8.24
N GLN A 99 -5.51 -4.65 7.15
CA GLN A 99 -5.39 -3.19 7.20
C GLN A 99 -6.65 -2.49 7.70
N LEU A 100 -7.82 -3.16 7.71
CA LEU A 100 -9.02 -2.63 8.38
C LEU A 100 -8.74 -2.31 9.85
N TRP A 101 -7.84 -3.06 10.52
CA TRP A 101 -7.40 -2.75 11.88
C TRP A 101 -6.53 -1.49 11.96
N ASN A 102 -5.72 -1.21 10.93
CA ASN A 102 -4.99 0.05 10.83
C ASN A 102 -5.95 1.23 10.65
N VAL A 103 -7.03 1.04 9.89
CA VAL A 103 -8.10 2.03 9.74
C VAL A 103 -8.79 2.24 11.08
N ILE A 104 -9.28 1.19 11.74
CA ILE A 104 -9.96 1.33 13.04
C ILE A 104 -9.06 2.02 14.09
N ARG A 105 -7.76 1.75 14.11
CA ARG A 105 -6.79 2.41 15.03
C ARG A 105 -6.42 3.84 14.66
N GLY A 106 -6.79 4.32 13.48
CA GLY A 106 -6.53 5.70 13.04
C GLY A 106 -5.16 5.93 12.41
N GLU A 107 -4.43 4.86 12.10
CA GLU A 107 -3.15 4.93 11.39
C GLU A 107 -3.37 5.09 9.87
N MET A 108 -4.50 4.58 9.37
CA MET A 108 -4.90 4.61 7.97
C MET A 108 -6.34 5.11 7.79
N SER A 109 -6.68 5.41 6.54
CA SER A 109 -8.03 5.68 6.04
C SER A 109 -8.44 4.55 5.08
N LEU A 110 -9.73 4.38 4.79
CA LEU A 110 -10.16 3.47 3.72
C LEU A 110 -9.63 3.94 2.36
N VAL A 111 -9.68 5.26 2.13
CA VAL A 111 -9.24 5.91 0.89
C VAL A 111 -8.15 6.94 1.17
N GLY A 112 -7.05 6.84 0.42
CA GLY A 112 -5.89 7.73 0.53
C GLY A 112 -4.71 7.25 -0.30
N PRO A 113 -3.62 8.03 -0.38
CA PRO A 113 -2.38 7.60 -1.03
C PRO A 113 -1.85 6.29 -0.44
N ARG A 114 -1.33 5.40 -1.29
CA ARG A 114 -0.79 4.11 -0.82
C ARG A 114 0.48 4.34 0.02
N PRO A 115 0.60 3.74 1.21
CA PRO A 115 1.81 3.89 2.02
C PRO A 115 3.02 3.23 1.33
N LEU A 116 4.05 4.01 1.00
CA LEU A 116 5.28 3.54 0.34
C LEU A 116 6.39 3.24 1.36
N LEU A 117 7.63 2.96 0.95
CA LEU A 117 8.68 2.56 1.91
C LEU A 117 9.15 3.77 2.72
N MET A 118 9.53 3.54 3.98
CA MET A 118 10.11 4.58 4.85
C MET A 118 11.36 5.21 4.22
N GLU A 119 12.16 4.40 3.53
CA GLU A 119 13.39 4.77 2.83
C GLU A 119 13.17 5.78 1.69
N TYR A 120 11.92 6.05 1.32
CA TYR A 120 11.57 7.01 0.27
C TYR A 120 11.40 8.42 0.83
N LEU A 121 11.08 8.56 2.13
CA LEU A 121 10.80 9.86 2.75
C LEU A 121 11.89 10.92 2.51
N PRO A 122 13.19 10.61 2.65
CA PRO A 122 14.26 11.61 2.46
C PRO A 122 14.44 12.05 1.00
N HIS A 123 13.84 11.34 0.05
CA HIS A 123 14.04 11.54 -1.38
C HIS A 123 12.86 12.20 -2.08
N TYR A 124 11.78 12.46 -1.35
CA TYR A 124 10.66 13.23 -1.89
C TYR A 124 11.01 14.71 -2.00
N THR A 125 10.60 15.32 -3.11
CA THR A 125 10.54 16.78 -3.18
C THR A 125 9.49 17.32 -2.19
N ALA A 126 9.56 18.61 -1.87
CA ALA A 126 8.55 19.26 -1.03
C ALA A 126 7.13 19.06 -1.58
N GLU A 127 6.97 19.06 -2.91
CA GLU A 127 5.69 18.79 -3.57
C GLU A 127 5.24 17.34 -3.36
N GLN A 128 6.11 16.36 -3.65
CA GLN A 128 5.79 14.94 -3.50
C GLN A 128 5.45 14.58 -2.04
N ASN A 129 6.11 15.22 -1.08
CA ASN A 129 5.86 15.01 0.34
C ASN A 129 4.45 15.41 0.78
N ARG A 130 3.75 16.27 0.02
CA ARG A 130 2.35 16.64 0.30
C ARG A 130 1.41 15.43 0.29
N ARG A 131 1.76 14.32 -0.35
CA ARG A 131 0.97 13.07 -0.30
C ARG A 131 0.72 12.57 1.13
N HIS A 132 1.61 12.90 2.07
CA HIS A 132 1.47 12.54 3.48
C HIS A 132 0.64 13.54 4.28
N SER A 133 0.05 14.58 3.67
CA SER A 133 -0.83 15.54 4.35
C SER A 133 -2.21 14.97 4.70
N VAL A 134 -2.53 13.78 4.19
CA VAL A 134 -3.72 13.00 4.52
C VAL A 134 -3.31 11.61 5.00
N PRO A 135 -4.14 10.90 5.79
CA PRO A 135 -3.84 9.52 6.17
C PRO A 135 -3.69 8.64 4.92
N PRO A 136 -2.74 7.69 4.92
CA PRO A 136 -2.62 6.72 3.84
C PRO A 136 -3.87 5.84 3.73
N GLY A 137 -4.15 5.36 2.53
CA GLY A 137 -5.33 4.56 2.22
C GLY A 137 -5.06 3.07 2.00
N ILE A 138 -6.05 2.23 2.26
CA ILE A 138 -6.08 0.85 1.73
C ILE A 138 -6.16 0.93 0.20
N THR A 139 -7.17 1.67 -0.31
CA THR A 139 -7.30 2.02 -1.72
C THR A 139 -7.12 3.53 -1.92
N GLY A 140 -7.10 4.00 -3.17
CA GLY A 140 -6.83 5.39 -3.50
C GLY A 140 -7.00 5.68 -4.98
N TRP A 141 -6.91 6.97 -5.32
CA TRP A 141 -7.11 7.46 -6.69
C TRP A 141 -6.10 6.85 -7.68
N ALA A 142 -4.82 6.75 -7.26
CA ALA A 142 -3.78 6.10 -8.04
C ALA A 142 -4.08 4.62 -8.25
N GLN A 143 -4.58 3.90 -7.24
CA GLN A 143 -4.93 2.49 -7.35
C GLN A 143 -6.06 2.25 -8.36
N VAL A 144 -7.09 3.10 -8.40
CA VAL A 144 -8.23 2.88 -9.32
C VAL A 144 -7.95 3.34 -10.75
N ASN A 145 -7.26 4.48 -10.94
CA ASN A 145 -6.98 5.06 -12.26
C ASN A 145 -5.63 4.64 -12.88
N GLY A 146 -4.69 4.12 -12.10
CA GLY A 146 -3.33 3.83 -12.55
C GLY A 146 -3.16 2.59 -13.44
N ARG A 147 -4.21 2.06 -14.08
CA ARG A 147 -4.15 0.80 -14.86
C ARG A 147 -3.08 0.82 -15.98
N ASN A 148 -2.78 1.99 -16.52
CA ASN A 148 -1.75 2.22 -17.55
C ASN A 148 -0.54 3.00 -17.01
N VAL A 149 -0.52 3.28 -15.71
CA VAL A 149 0.51 4.09 -15.06
C VAL A 149 1.47 3.17 -14.30
N THR A 150 2.50 2.74 -15.00
CA THR A 150 3.53 1.84 -14.44
C THR A 150 4.50 2.60 -13.53
N VAL A 151 4.83 3.84 -13.88
CA VAL A 151 5.94 4.56 -13.22
C VAL A 151 5.56 5.31 -11.94
N PHE A 152 6.52 5.45 -11.02
CA PHE A 152 6.35 6.09 -9.72
C PHE A 152 6.00 7.57 -9.84
N SER A 153 6.65 8.35 -10.70
CA SER A 153 6.37 9.78 -10.84
C SER A 153 4.89 10.06 -11.13
N ALA A 154 4.30 9.30 -12.05
CA ALA A 154 2.91 9.46 -12.46
C ALA A 154 1.92 8.95 -11.38
N ARG A 155 2.28 7.91 -10.62
CA ARG A 155 1.49 7.50 -9.43
C ARG A 155 1.49 8.59 -8.36
N LEU A 156 2.65 9.21 -8.10
CA LEU A 156 2.74 10.32 -7.14
C LEU A 156 1.90 11.52 -7.59
N LYS A 157 1.86 11.84 -8.89
CA LYS A 157 0.96 12.89 -9.42
C LYS A 157 -0.53 12.58 -9.14
N LEU A 158 -0.95 11.32 -9.28
CA LEU A 158 -2.31 10.91 -8.94
C LEU A 158 -2.60 11.00 -7.43
N ASP A 159 -1.63 10.69 -6.58
CA ASP A 159 -1.75 10.88 -5.13
C ASP A 159 -1.90 12.36 -4.77
N LEU A 160 -1.12 13.25 -5.39
CA LEU A 160 -1.21 14.69 -5.18
C LEU A 160 -2.54 15.26 -5.68
N TRP A 161 -3.01 14.79 -6.85
CA TRP A 161 -4.33 15.17 -7.35
C TRP A 161 -5.43 14.81 -6.35
N TYR A 162 -5.36 13.61 -5.75
CA TYR A 162 -6.30 13.22 -4.71
C TYR A 162 -6.24 14.16 -3.51
N VAL A 163 -5.05 14.48 -3.00
CA VAL A 163 -4.87 15.42 -1.89
C VAL A 163 -5.50 16.79 -2.18
N ASP A 164 -5.36 17.27 -3.42
CA ASP A 164 -5.88 18.59 -3.82
C ASP A 164 -7.41 18.60 -4.03
N HIS A 165 -7.99 17.49 -4.48
CA HIS A 165 -9.40 17.39 -4.88
C HIS A 165 -10.25 16.58 -3.89
N TRP A 166 -9.68 16.24 -2.74
CA TRP A 166 -10.34 15.33 -1.81
C TRP A 166 -11.70 15.85 -1.33
N THR A 167 -12.69 14.96 -1.37
CA THR A 167 -14.06 15.10 -0.84
C THR A 167 -14.57 13.72 -0.41
N LEU A 168 -15.54 13.66 0.51
CA LEU A 168 -16.19 12.40 0.88
C LEU A 168 -16.85 11.69 -0.32
N TRP A 169 -17.44 12.46 -1.24
CA TRP A 169 -18.02 11.90 -2.46
C TRP A 169 -16.97 11.24 -3.38
N LEU A 170 -15.76 11.83 -3.46
CA LEU A 170 -14.66 11.21 -4.16
C LEU A 170 -14.25 9.88 -3.52
N ASP A 171 -14.20 9.81 -2.18
CA ASP A 171 -13.91 8.55 -1.47
C ASP A 171 -14.96 7.47 -1.81
N VAL A 172 -16.25 7.80 -1.81
CA VAL A 172 -17.32 6.87 -2.22
C VAL A 172 -17.11 6.36 -3.65
N LYS A 173 -16.79 7.25 -4.60
CA LYS A 173 -16.47 6.87 -5.99
C LYS A 173 -15.26 5.94 -6.08
N ILE A 174 -14.21 6.20 -5.30
CA ILE A 174 -13.01 5.37 -5.29
C ILE A 174 -13.33 3.99 -4.70
N LEU A 175 -14.11 3.91 -3.62
CA LEU A 175 -14.54 2.64 -3.01
C LEU A 175 -15.39 1.81 -3.97
N ALA A 176 -16.38 2.41 -4.64
CA ALA A 176 -17.19 1.73 -5.64
C ALA A 176 -16.34 1.22 -6.81
N SER A 177 -15.41 2.06 -7.31
CA SER A 177 -14.48 1.68 -8.38
C SER A 177 -13.54 0.56 -7.94
N THR A 178 -13.11 0.55 -6.68
CA THR A 178 -12.28 -0.49 -6.09
C THR A 178 -13.03 -1.82 -6.05
N PHE A 179 -14.27 -1.81 -5.58
CA PHE A 179 -15.12 -2.99 -5.54
C PHE A 179 -15.31 -3.62 -6.93
N VAL A 180 -15.69 -2.81 -7.93
CA VAL A 180 -15.80 -3.27 -9.32
C VAL A 180 -14.48 -3.83 -9.85
N LYS A 181 -13.35 -3.21 -9.48
CA LYS A 181 -12.03 -3.65 -9.92
C LYS A 181 -11.61 -4.98 -9.28
N VAL A 182 -11.89 -5.19 -8.00
CA VAL A 182 -11.64 -6.46 -7.31
C VAL A 182 -12.49 -7.57 -7.93
N LEU A 183 -13.78 -7.32 -8.20
CA LEU A 183 -14.65 -8.31 -8.85
C LEU A 183 -14.25 -8.64 -10.30
N ARG A 184 -13.77 -7.65 -11.06
CA ARG A 184 -13.33 -7.83 -12.45
C ARG A 184 -11.89 -8.29 -12.58
N SER A 185 -11.13 -8.38 -11.49
CA SER A 185 -9.73 -8.75 -11.52
C SER A 185 -9.58 -10.26 -11.69
N SER A 186 -9.53 -10.72 -12.95
CA SER A 186 -9.22 -12.11 -13.31
C SER A 186 -7.70 -12.40 -13.41
N GLY A 187 -6.82 -11.51 -12.95
CA GLY A 187 -5.39 -11.73 -13.10
C GLY A 187 -4.49 -10.82 -12.26
N PHE A 188 -3.74 -11.43 -11.35
CA PHE A 188 -2.55 -10.82 -10.76
C PHE A 188 -1.51 -10.61 -11.87
N LYS A 189 -1.11 -9.36 -12.13
CA LYS A 189 0.09 -9.11 -12.94
C LYS A 189 1.30 -9.44 -12.08
N LEU A 190 2.23 -10.26 -12.58
CA LEU A 190 3.51 -10.49 -11.91
C LEU A 190 4.18 -9.15 -11.58
N ALA A 191 4.98 -9.14 -10.51
CA ALA A 191 5.77 -7.97 -10.14
C ALA A 191 6.55 -7.48 -11.37
N GLN A 192 6.28 -6.24 -11.78
CA GLN A 192 7.04 -5.59 -12.84
C GLN A 192 8.47 -5.35 -12.35
N PRO A 193 9.49 -5.44 -13.22
CA PRO A 193 10.85 -5.11 -12.87
C PRO A 193 10.91 -3.71 -12.23
N LEU A 194 11.63 -3.60 -11.12
CA LEU A 194 11.65 -2.37 -10.32
C LEU A 194 12.16 -1.17 -11.14
N ASP A 195 13.13 -1.41 -12.01
CA ASP A 195 13.73 -0.46 -12.93
C ASP A 195 12.76 0.06 -14.01
N GLU A 196 11.74 -0.71 -14.38
CA GLU A 196 10.69 -0.25 -15.30
C GLU A 196 9.64 0.64 -14.61
N VAL A 197 9.54 0.56 -13.29
CA VAL A 197 8.50 1.20 -12.47
C VAL A 197 9.06 2.42 -11.73
N ASP A 198 10.34 2.41 -11.37
CA ASP A 198 10.98 3.45 -10.59
C ASP A 198 11.78 4.43 -11.45
N ASP A 199 11.06 5.27 -12.20
CA ASP A 199 11.61 6.27 -13.11
C ASP A 199 12.32 7.46 -12.43
N ILE A 200 12.21 7.56 -11.10
CA ILE A 200 12.75 8.68 -10.30
C ILE A 200 13.80 8.22 -9.28
N GLY A 201 14.19 6.94 -9.28
CA GLY A 201 15.20 6.42 -8.35
C GLY A 201 14.77 6.53 -6.88
N LEU A 202 13.51 6.22 -6.58
CA LEU A 202 13.00 6.26 -5.22
C LEU A 202 13.41 5.02 -4.41
N HIS A 203 13.58 3.87 -5.06
CA HIS A 203 14.03 2.63 -4.45
C HIS A 203 15.57 2.59 -4.31
N PRO A 204 16.12 2.10 -3.18
CA PRO A 204 17.57 2.04 -2.98
C PRO A 204 18.32 1.29 -4.10
N ASP A 205 17.78 0.16 -4.55
CA ASP A 205 18.41 -0.65 -5.59
C ASP A 205 18.48 0.08 -6.95
N THR A 206 17.45 0.86 -7.29
CA THR A 206 17.47 1.73 -8.48
C THR A 206 18.51 2.83 -8.33
N ARG A 207 18.58 3.50 -7.16
CA ARG A 207 19.58 4.55 -6.90
C ARG A 207 21.01 4.05 -7.02
N LYS A 208 21.29 2.87 -6.46
CA LYS A 208 22.61 2.24 -6.52
C LYS A 208 23.04 1.99 -7.97
N LYS A 209 22.12 1.58 -8.85
CA LYS A 209 22.40 1.36 -10.27
C LYS A 209 22.64 2.67 -11.05
N VAL A 210 21.92 3.74 -10.71
CA VAL A 210 21.96 5.02 -11.45
C VAL A 210 23.08 5.95 -10.96
N GLY A 211 23.79 5.63 -9.87
CA GLY A 211 24.87 6.47 -9.33
C GLY A 211 24.38 7.80 -8.76
N ALA A 212 23.09 7.88 -8.38
CA ALA A 212 22.47 9.11 -7.91
C ALA A 212 22.99 9.53 -6.52
N ALA A 213 23.27 10.82 -6.35
CA ALA A 213 23.80 11.44 -5.13
C ALA A 213 22.95 11.15 -3.87
N PRO A 214 23.55 11.13 -2.67
CA PRO A 214 22.82 10.87 -1.42
C PRO A 214 21.73 11.92 -1.14
N ALA A 215 20.75 11.53 -0.33
CA ALA A 215 19.54 12.28 0.02
C ALA A 215 19.81 13.76 0.33
N ASN A 216 18.86 14.64 -0.05
CA ASN A 216 18.87 16.04 0.35
C ASN A 216 18.94 16.13 1.89
N SER A 217 20.12 16.49 2.42
CA SER A 217 20.30 16.81 3.82
C SER A 217 19.53 18.10 4.10
N HIS A 218 18.34 18.00 4.70
CA HIS A 218 17.69 19.17 5.26
C HIS A 218 18.52 19.68 6.45
N PRO A 219 18.91 20.97 6.50
CA PRO A 219 19.53 21.55 7.67
C PRO A 219 18.51 21.61 8.81
N THR A 220 18.99 21.28 10.01
CA THR A 220 18.32 21.39 11.31
C THR A 220 17.72 22.75 11.57
#